data_AF-A0AA51D8P1-F1
#
_entry.id   AF-A0AA51D8P1-F1
#
_cell.length_a   1.000
_cell.length_b   1.000
_cell.length_c   1.000
_cell.angle_alpha   90.00
_cell.angle_beta   90.00
_cell.angle_gamma   90.00
#
_symmetry.space_group_name_H-M   'P 1'
#
loop_
_entity.id
_entity.type
_entity.pdbx_description
1 polymer ?
#
loop_
_entity_poly.entity_id
_entity_poly.type
_entity_poly.pdbx_seq_one_letter_code
_entity_poly.pdbx_strand_id
1 'polypeptide(L)' 'MITKDMTTLDIVEKYPKTEKIFHEYDEITGKCLLCNNLFDTVEVIAANYELNLAEMLDRLNSADFK' A
#
# COMPACT_ATOMS: atom_id res chain seq x y z
N MET A 1 -5.88 -1.92 11.66
CA MET A 1 -5.87 -3.15 10.86
C MET A 1 -6.28 -2.80 9.44
N ILE A 2 -5.33 -2.90 8.52
CA ILE A 2 -5.46 -2.56 7.11
C ILE A 2 -5.95 -3.79 6.35
N THR A 3 -6.91 -3.60 5.45
CA THR A 3 -7.51 -4.66 4.64
C THR A 3 -7.34 -4.37 3.16
N LYS A 4 -7.51 -5.40 2.31
CA LYS A 4 -7.27 -5.33 0.87
C LYS A 4 -8.20 -4.37 0.12
N ASP A 5 -9.37 -4.09 0.68
CA ASP A 5 -10.42 -3.27 0.08
C ASP A 5 -10.25 -1.77 0.39
N MET A 6 -9.32 -1.41 1.28
CA MET A 6 -9.00 -0.02 1.58
C MET A 6 -8.21 0.61 0.44
N THR A 7 -8.49 1.88 0.15
CA THR A 7 -7.69 2.64 -0.82
C THR A 7 -6.35 3.08 -0.22
N THR A 8 -5.38 3.36 -1.08
CA THR A 8 -4.10 3.95 -0.66
C THR A 8 -4.32 5.22 0.16
N LEU A 9 -5.24 6.09 -0.27
CA LEU A 9 -5.61 7.32 0.44
C LEU A 9 -6.16 7.02 1.83
N ASP A 10 -7.13 6.10 1.95
CA ASP A 10 -7.70 5.70 3.24
C ASP A 10 -6.62 5.22 4.21
N ILE A 11 -5.63 4.50 3.68
CA ILE A 11 -4.55 3.92 4.45
C ILE A 11 -3.59 5.00 4.93
N VAL A 12 -3.08 5.87 4.05
CA VAL A 12 -2.12 6.91 4.47
C VAL A 12 -2.75 7.98 5.34
N GLU A 13 -4.05 8.26 5.17
CA GLU A 13 -4.79 9.19 6.04
C GLU A 13 -4.95 8.64 7.47
N LYS A 14 -5.35 7.37 7.60
CA LYS A 14 -5.56 6.72 8.91
C LYS A 14 -4.27 6.24 9.56
N TYR A 15 -3.27 5.90 8.74
CA TYR A 15 -2.02 5.27 9.14
C TYR A 15 -0.81 5.95 8.47
N PRO A 16 -0.46 7.20 8.81
CA PRO A 16 0.58 7.96 8.10
C PRO A 16 1.95 7.27 8.03
N LYS A 17 2.30 6.42 9.02
CA LYS A 17 3.55 5.63 9.02
C LYS A 17 3.68 4.68 7.82
N THR A 18 2.56 4.32 7.20
CA THR A 18 2.52 3.43 6.03
C THR A 18 2.98 4.10 4.74
N GLU A 19 3.06 5.43 4.69
CA GLU A 19 3.55 6.18 3.52
C GLU A 19 4.93 5.70 3.09
N LYS A 20 5.81 5.42 4.06
CA LYS A 20 7.14 4.86 3.81
C LYS A 20 7.09 3.49 3.12
N ILE A 21 6.13 2.64 3.48
CA ILE A 21 5.98 1.30 2.89
C ILE A 21 5.58 1.43 1.42
N PHE A 22 4.66 2.35 1.08
CA PHE A 22 4.31 2.61 -0.33
C PHE A 22 5.52 3.07 -1.13
N HIS A 23 6.36 3.96 -0.58
CA HIS A 23 7.59 4.39 -1.23
C HIS A 23 8.62 3.26 -1.42
N GLU A 24 8.69 2.29 -0.50
CA GLU A 24 9.54 1.10 -0.69
C GLU A 24 9.02 0.22 -1.87
N TYR A 25 7.73 0.26 -2.17
CA TYR A 25 7.16 -0.38 -3.37
C TYR A 25 7.30 0.45 -4.65
N ASP A 26 7.55 1.76 -4.56
CA ASP A 26 7.78 2.61 -5.74
C ASP A 26 9.01 2.12 -6.53
N GLU A 27 10.06 1.68 -5.83
CA GLU A 27 11.27 1.10 -6.43
C GLU A 27 10.99 -0.23 -7.16
N ILE A 28 10.03 -1.01 -6.65
CA ILE A 28 9.65 -2.32 -7.20
C ILE A 28 8.75 -2.14 -8.43
N THR A 29 7.79 -1.22 -8.34
CA THR A 29 6.78 -0.97 -9.38
C THR A 29 7.27 -0.03 -10.48
N GLY A 30 8.38 0.69 -10.24
CA GLY A 30 8.92 1.70 -11.14
C GLY A 30 8.04 2.95 -11.26
N LYS A 31 7.07 3.14 -10.35
CA LYS A 31 6.11 4.25 -10.35
C LYS A 31 5.82 4.68 -8.93
N CYS A 32 5.51 5.95 -8.75
CA CYS A 32 4.99 6.46 -7.47
C CYS A 32 3.56 5.93 -7.24
N LEU A 33 3.36 4.99 -6.31
CA LEU A 33 2.06 4.43 -5.96
C LEU A 33 1.13 5.49 -5.38
N LEU A 34 1.65 6.39 -4.55
CA LEU A 34 0.87 7.50 -3.99
C LEU A 34 0.40 8.51 -5.05
N CYS A 35 1.04 8.52 -6.22
CA CYS A 35 0.71 9.43 -7.32
C CYS A 35 -0.23 8.76 -8.33
N ASN A 36 0.01 7.47 -8.63
CA ASN A 36 -0.67 6.75 -9.71
C ASN A 36 -1.85 5.90 -9.20
N ASN A 37 -1.85 5.52 -7.92
CA ASN A 37 -2.77 4.54 -7.35
C ASN A 37 -3.37 5.03 -6.02
N LEU A 38 -3.43 6.35 -5.82
CA LEU A 38 -3.93 6.96 -4.59
C LEU A 38 -5.37 6.53 -4.25
N PHE A 39 -6.20 6.35 -5.27
CA PHE A 39 -7.61 5.96 -5.13
C PHE A 39 -7.86 4.48 -5.40
N ASP A 40 -6.82 3.71 -5.73
CA ASP A 40 -6.94 2.27 -5.94
C ASP A 40 -6.84 1.53 -4.61
N THR A 41 -7.49 0.37 -4.55
CA THR A 41 -7.38 -0.52 -3.40
C THR A 41 -6.06 -1.28 -3.40
N VAL A 42 -5.64 -1.76 -2.23
CA VAL A 42 -4.44 -2.60 -2.11
C VAL A 42 -4.55 -3.86 -3.00
N GLU A 43 -5.74 -4.45 -3.12
CA GLU A 43 -5.96 -5.58 -4.03
C GLU A 43 -5.69 -5.22 -5.49
N VAL A 44 -6.20 -4.08 -5.95
CA VAL A 44 -5.99 -3.60 -7.33
C VAL A 44 -4.52 -3.31 -7.59
N ILE A 45 -3.82 -2.68 -6.65
CA ILE A 45 -2.39 -2.40 -6.77
C ILE A 45 -1.60 -3.70 -6.87
N ALA A 46 -1.86 -4.66 -5.97
CA ALA A 46 -1.15 -5.93 -5.98
C ALA A 46 -1.38 -6.70 -7.29
N ALA A 47 -2.60 -6.68 -7.83
CA ALA A 47 -2.91 -7.30 -9.12
C ALA A 47 -2.21 -6.60 -10.30
N ASN A 48 -2.24 -5.25 -10.35
CA ASN A 48 -1.69 -4.47 -11.47
C ASN A 48 -0.18 -4.55 -11.59
N TYR A 49 0.52 -4.72 -10.47
CA TYR A 49 1.98 -4.78 -10.41
C TYR A 49 2.52 -6.17 -10.07
N GLU A 50 1.67 -7.20 -10.12
CA GLU A 50 2.03 -8.60 -9.82
C GLU A 50 2.72 -8.78 -8.45
N LEU A 51 2.31 -8.00 -7.46
CA LEU A 51 2.84 -8.04 -6.10
C LEU A 51 2.14 -9.10 -5.25
N ASN A 52 2.85 -9.61 -4.24
CA ASN A 52 2.24 -10.49 -3.25
C ASN A 52 1.33 -9.67 -2.30
N LEU A 53 0.01 -9.79 -2.50
CA LEU A 53 -0.99 -9.10 -1.69
C LEU A 53 -0.86 -9.40 -0.19
N ALA A 54 -0.60 -10.65 0.18
CA ALA A 54 -0.50 -11.04 1.59
C ALA A 54 0.72 -10.39 2.26
N GLU A 55 1.86 -10.36 1.56
CA GLU A 55 3.08 -9.69 2.05
C GLU A 55 2.88 -8.18 2.19
N MET A 56 2.25 -7.54 1.20
CA MET A 56 1.98 -6.10 1.24
C MET A 56 1.09 -5.75 2.44
N LEU A 57 0.02 -6.52 2.67
CA LEU A 57 -0.85 -6.33 3.84
C LEU A 57 -0.12 -6.54 5.17
N ASP A 58 0.76 -7.54 5.25
CA ASP A 58 1.54 -7.80 6.46
C ASP A 58 2.49 -6.65 6.79
N ARG A 59 3.19 -6.11 5.79
CA ARG A 59 4.06 -4.94 5.94
C ARG A 59 3.29 -3.69 6.34
N LEU A 60 2.15 -3.43 5.70
CA LEU A 60 1.29 -2.30 6.02
C LEU A 60 0.76 -2.38 7.46
N ASN A 61 0.26 -3.55 7.88
CA ASN A 61 -0.21 -3.73 9.25
C ASN A 61 0.94 -3.63 10.26
N SER A 62 2.13 -4.15 9.94
CA SER A 62 3.31 -4.07 10.82
C SER A 62 3.81 -2.64 11.06
N ALA A 63 3.54 -1.71 10.14
CA ALA A 63 3.92 -0.30 10.27
C ALA A 63 2.94 0.52 11.15
N ASP A 64 1.69 0.07 11.29
CA ASP A 64 0.67 0.70 12.15
C ASP A 64 0.90 0.36 13.63
N PHE A 65 1.19 -0.90 13.94
CA PHE A 65 1.27 -1.40 15.33
C PHE A 65 2.61 -1.18 16.05
N LYS A 66 3.52 -0.38 15.49
CA LYS A 66 4.81 0.04 16.11
C LYS A 66 4.88 1.54 16.26
#